data_AF-A0A8H6I3Y3-F1
#
_entry.id   AF-A0A8H6I3Y3-F1
#
_cell.length_a   1.000
_cell.length_b   1.000
_cell.length_c   1.000
_cell.angle_alpha   90.00
_cell.angle_beta   90.00
_cell.angle_gamma   90.00
#
_symmetry.space_group_name_H-M   'P 1'
#
loop_
_entity.id
_entity.type
_entity.pdbx_description
1 polymer ?
#
loop_
_entity_poly.entity_id
_entity_poly.type
_entity_poly.pdbx_seq_one_letter_code
_entity_poly.pdbx_strand_id
1 'polypeptide(L)'
;YLFARDFQTQVTPNETQRNTLIVAGVYIIVIGILWHVPYLNKILYPFKLLTMSHAFVGLLTCAKIYSIELDPDEGGSTRMKGGISWLTLPAGYLGSSLIGACFIACGFNTNASKVASLVMAVFFLFTLWWARKDWLTWLLILGMSGLTVLFWFVGGGIALRYFVLFIGVMSCMYALWDVVDDTLARKVNTSDASVFAERYGCCPSKVWGFVWLVVAFIFFALGVLVGLVAFKQNVEQQKADAAGFIPVPTLKSAGTSVIPNSRAAWAVALLAGVLELLL
;
A
#
# COMPACT_ATOMS: atom_id res chain seq x y z
N TYR A 1 -24.44 -16.00 -25.62
CA TYR A 1 -25.13 -16.17 -24.32
C TYR A 1 -24.20 -16.79 -23.26
N LEU A 2 -22.99 -16.25 -23.12
CA LEU A 2 -22.02 -16.69 -22.11
C LEU A 2 -22.29 -15.93 -20.80
N PHE A 3 -22.85 -16.64 -19.84
CA PHE A 3 -22.80 -16.37 -18.40
C PHE A 3 -23.08 -14.94 -17.92
N ALA A 4 -24.35 -14.57 -17.84
CA ALA A 4 -24.80 -13.79 -16.70
C ALA A 4 -24.74 -14.70 -15.47
N ARG A 5 -23.54 -14.94 -14.93
CA ARG A 5 -23.40 -15.48 -13.57
C ARG A 5 -24.08 -14.47 -12.66
N ASP A 6 -25.17 -14.88 -12.03
CA ASP A 6 -25.92 -14.05 -11.08
C ASP A 6 -24.96 -13.33 -10.14
N PHE A 7 -25.03 -12.00 -10.11
CA PHE A 7 -24.12 -11.15 -9.35
C PHE A 7 -24.03 -11.62 -7.90
N GLN A 8 -25.16 -12.08 -7.33
CA GLN A 8 -25.21 -12.65 -6.00
C GLN A 8 -24.24 -13.82 -5.81
N THR A 9 -24.14 -14.74 -6.78
CA THR A 9 -23.21 -15.87 -6.72
C THR A 9 -21.74 -15.44 -6.81
N GLN A 10 -21.45 -14.34 -7.51
CA GLN A 10 -20.09 -13.81 -7.62
C GLN A 10 -19.62 -13.10 -6.35
N VAL A 11 -20.52 -12.39 -5.65
CA VAL A 11 -20.17 -11.69 -4.41
C VAL A 11 -20.26 -12.58 -3.17
N THR A 12 -21.02 -13.69 -3.23
CA THR A 12 -21.13 -14.63 -2.11
C THR A 12 -19.76 -15.27 -1.82
N PRO A 13 -19.20 -15.11 -0.60
CA PRO A 13 -17.88 -15.64 -0.27
C PRO A 13 -17.92 -17.16 -0.11
N ASN A 14 -16.92 -17.84 -0.67
CA ASN A 14 -16.63 -19.23 -0.28
C ASN A 14 -15.95 -19.27 1.11
N GLU A 15 -15.64 -20.45 1.63
CA GLU A 15 -14.99 -20.60 2.94
C GLU A 15 -13.64 -19.88 3.05
N THR A 16 -12.78 -19.96 2.03
CA THR A 16 -11.48 -19.28 2.01
C THR A 16 -11.63 -17.75 2.02
N GLN A 17 -12.57 -17.23 1.24
CA GLN A 17 -12.88 -15.80 1.19
C GLN A 17 -13.51 -15.34 2.51
N ARG A 18 -14.42 -16.14 3.10
CA ARG A 18 -15.01 -15.88 4.42
C ARG A 18 -13.94 -15.76 5.49
N ASN A 19 -12.97 -16.67 5.52
CA ASN A 19 -11.86 -16.61 6.47
C ASN A 19 -11.00 -15.36 6.25
N THR A 20 -10.75 -14.99 4.99
CA THR A 20 -10.04 -13.75 4.63
C THR A 20 -10.79 -12.51 5.12
N LEU A 21 -12.11 -12.46 4.95
CA LEU A 21 -12.97 -11.38 5.43
C LEU A 21 -12.99 -11.28 6.97
N ILE A 22 -13.06 -12.43 7.66
CA ILE A 22 -13.01 -12.47 9.13
C ILE A 22 -11.67 -11.89 9.61
N VAL A 23 -10.56 -12.31 9.01
CA VAL A 23 -9.23 -11.78 9.34
C VAL A 23 -9.13 -10.28 9.06
N ALA A 24 -9.65 -9.80 7.93
CA ALA A 24 -9.71 -8.37 7.63
C ALA A 24 -10.55 -7.60 8.65
N GLY A 25 -11.70 -8.14 9.09
CA GLY A 25 -12.53 -7.56 10.14
C GLY A 25 -11.81 -7.49 11.49
N VAL A 26 -11.08 -8.55 11.86
CA VAL A 26 -10.21 -8.55 13.05
C VAL A 26 -9.13 -7.47 12.94
N TYR A 27 -8.49 -7.32 11.78
CA TYR A 27 -7.52 -6.24 11.56
C TYR A 27 -8.15 -4.87 11.79
N ILE A 28 -9.32 -4.57 11.22
CA ILE A 28 -10.01 -3.29 11.43
C ILE A 28 -10.24 -3.01 12.93
N ILE A 29 -10.72 -4.00 13.68
CA ILE A 29 -10.97 -3.86 15.11
C ILE A 29 -9.66 -3.61 15.88
N VAL A 30 -8.62 -4.42 15.63
CA VAL A 30 -7.33 -4.29 16.31
C VAL A 30 -6.69 -2.94 16.00
N ILE A 31 -6.73 -2.50 14.74
CA ILE A 31 -6.19 -1.21 14.30
C ILE A 31 -6.95 -0.07 14.97
N GLY A 32 -8.29 -0.16 15.01
CA GLY A 32 -9.13 0.81 15.71
C GLY A 32 -8.78 0.92 17.20
N ILE A 33 -8.54 -0.21 17.88
CA ILE A 33 -8.09 -0.20 19.29
C ILE A 33 -6.71 0.44 19.41
N LEU A 34 -5.75 0.03 18.59
CA LEU A 34 -4.38 0.55 18.61
C LEU A 34 -4.33 2.06 18.31
N TRP A 35 -5.26 2.59 17.51
CA TRP A 35 -5.36 4.01 17.20
C TRP A 35 -5.76 4.86 18.42
N HIS A 36 -6.77 4.40 19.18
CA HIS A 36 -7.35 5.19 20.27
C HIS A 36 -6.65 4.99 21.61
N VAL A 37 -5.89 3.91 21.78
CA VAL A 37 -5.18 3.66 23.03
C VAL A 37 -3.83 4.41 23.04
N PRO A 38 -3.61 5.35 23.97
CA PRO A 38 -2.34 6.07 24.05
C PRO A 38 -1.18 5.11 24.27
N TYR A 39 0.00 5.47 23.74
CA TYR A 39 1.23 4.66 23.68
C TYR A 39 1.18 3.46 22.72
N LEU A 40 0.04 2.78 22.58
CA LEU A 40 -0.13 1.67 21.64
C LEU A 40 -0.18 2.16 20.18
N ASN A 41 -0.62 3.39 19.95
CA ASN A 41 -0.60 4.03 18.62
C ASN A 41 0.80 4.07 17.99
N LYS A 42 1.87 4.09 18.81
CA LYS A 42 3.27 4.05 18.34
C LYS A 42 3.62 2.76 17.60
N ILE A 43 2.91 1.67 17.87
CA ILE A 43 3.06 0.40 17.15
C ILE A 43 2.61 0.53 15.70
N LEU A 44 1.67 1.44 15.41
CA LEU A 44 1.16 1.68 14.05
C LEU A 44 2.12 2.53 13.22
N TYR A 45 3.04 3.26 13.87
CA TYR A 45 3.94 4.20 13.22
C TYR A 45 4.78 3.60 12.07
N PRO A 46 5.42 2.43 12.21
CA PRO A 46 6.11 1.75 11.11
C PRO A 46 5.27 1.49 9.86
N PHE A 47 3.95 1.33 10.02
CA PHE A 47 3.04 0.97 8.94
C PHE A 47 2.48 2.19 8.22
N LYS A 48 2.73 3.41 8.74
CA LYS A 48 2.37 4.69 8.08
C LYS A 48 3.27 5.04 6.88
N LEU A 49 4.35 4.29 6.66
CA LEU A 49 5.37 4.56 5.62
C LEU A 49 4.89 4.47 4.16
N LEU A 50 3.70 3.93 3.90
CA LEU A 50 3.20 3.70 2.54
C LEU A 50 2.49 4.93 1.93
N THR A 51 2.49 6.08 2.61
CA THR A 51 1.85 7.32 2.14
C THR A 51 2.74 8.08 1.13
N MET A 52 3.10 7.40 0.04
CA MET A 52 3.98 7.93 -1.03
C MET A 52 3.22 8.59 -2.18
N SER A 53 1.90 8.66 -2.06
CA SER A 53 0.98 9.12 -3.10
C SER A 53 1.26 10.55 -3.55
N HIS A 54 1.67 11.41 -2.61
CA HIS A 54 2.13 12.77 -2.88
C HIS A 54 3.31 12.80 -3.86
N ALA A 55 4.38 12.05 -3.55
CA ALA A 55 5.55 11.96 -4.40
C ALA A 55 5.22 11.35 -5.77
N PHE A 56 4.41 10.30 -5.80
CA PHE A 56 4.04 9.61 -7.04
C PHE A 56 3.20 10.49 -7.97
N VAL A 57 2.12 11.09 -7.47
CA VAL A 57 1.28 12.01 -8.26
C VAL A 57 2.04 13.29 -8.61
N GLY A 58 2.92 13.75 -7.72
CA GLY A 58 3.86 14.83 -8.00
C GLY A 58 4.72 14.52 -9.23
N LEU A 59 5.40 13.37 -9.26
CA LEU A 59 6.21 12.95 -10.41
C LEU A 59 5.40 12.87 -11.71
N LEU A 60 4.20 12.27 -11.66
CA LEU A 60 3.30 12.17 -12.81
C LEU A 60 2.81 13.53 -13.32
N THR A 61 2.78 14.55 -12.45
CA THR A 61 2.39 15.92 -12.80
C THR A 61 3.60 16.85 -12.99
N CYS A 62 4.80 16.28 -13.16
CA CYS A 62 6.06 16.99 -13.39
C CYS A 62 6.52 17.87 -12.20
N ALA A 63 6.18 17.50 -10.96
CA ALA A 63 6.75 18.09 -9.76
C ALA A 63 8.18 17.60 -9.52
N LYS A 64 9.00 18.47 -8.93
CA LYS A 64 10.32 18.12 -8.40
C LYS A 64 10.19 17.70 -6.93
N ILE A 65 10.55 16.46 -6.63
CA ILE A 65 10.57 15.91 -5.26
C ILE A 65 11.94 16.17 -4.63
N TYR A 66 11.97 16.81 -3.46
CA TYR A 66 13.20 17.15 -2.73
C TYR A 66 13.56 16.14 -1.66
N SER A 67 12.59 15.80 -0.80
CA SER A 67 12.78 14.82 0.28
C SER A 67 11.45 14.20 0.68
N ILE A 68 11.56 13.02 1.27
CA ILE A 68 10.45 12.31 1.90
C ILE A 68 10.91 11.96 3.31
N GLU A 69 10.08 12.29 4.28
CA GLU A 69 10.39 12.17 5.71
C GLU A 69 9.19 11.56 6.43
N LEU A 70 9.44 10.85 7.52
CA LEU A 70 8.38 10.38 8.40
C LEU A 70 8.11 11.43 9.49
N ASP A 71 6.97 12.10 9.37
CA ASP A 71 6.42 12.99 10.39
C ASP A 71 5.73 12.17 11.50
N PRO A 72 6.09 12.39 12.79
CA PRO A 72 5.46 11.72 13.93
C PRO A 72 3.95 11.86 14.02
N ASP A 73 3.42 13.01 13.59
CA ASP A 73 2.02 13.40 13.75
C ASP A 73 1.22 13.07 12.49
N GLU A 74 1.76 13.34 11.29
CA GLU A 74 1.05 13.21 10.01
C GLU A 74 1.44 11.94 9.20
N GLY A 75 2.51 11.23 9.56
CA GLY A 75 3.02 10.07 8.81
C GLY A 75 3.98 10.49 7.69
N GLY A 76 3.90 9.91 6.49
CA GLY A 76 4.85 10.26 5.41
C GLY A 76 4.62 11.67 4.85
N SER A 77 5.59 12.57 5.03
CA SER A 77 5.60 13.94 4.52
C SER A 77 6.50 14.06 3.30
N THR A 78 6.01 14.70 2.23
CA THR A 78 6.74 14.88 0.97
C THR A 78 7.02 16.36 0.73
N ARG A 79 8.31 16.74 0.69
CA ARG A 79 8.72 18.07 0.25
C ARG A 79 8.85 18.08 -1.28
N MET A 80 7.99 18.84 -1.95
CA MET A 80 8.01 18.95 -3.43
C MET A 80 7.75 20.39 -3.91
N LYS A 81 8.12 20.68 -5.15
CA LYS A 81 7.78 21.93 -5.85
C LYS A 81 7.30 21.66 -7.27
N GLY A 82 6.28 22.40 -7.70
CA GLY A 82 5.63 22.17 -8.98
C GLY A 82 4.56 21.09 -8.87
N GLY A 83 4.14 20.53 -10.00
CA GLY A 83 3.01 19.61 -10.05
C GLY A 83 1.65 20.31 -10.14
N ILE A 84 0.63 19.51 -10.40
CA ILE A 84 -0.76 19.99 -10.42
C ILE A 84 -1.34 19.77 -9.02
N SER A 85 -1.40 20.83 -8.22
CA SER A 85 -1.79 20.71 -6.80
C SER A 85 -3.21 20.21 -6.58
N TRP A 86 -4.09 20.40 -7.57
CA TRP A 86 -5.44 19.84 -7.56
C TRP A 86 -5.44 18.31 -7.49
N LEU A 87 -4.39 17.67 -8.02
CA LEU A 87 -4.20 16.22 -7.98
C LEU A 87 -3.31 15.78 -6.83
N THR A 88 -2.25 16.53 -6.52
CA THR A 88 -1.31 16.12 -5.47
C THR A 88 -1.90 16.24 -4.07
N LEU A 89 -2.62 17.32 -3.74
CA LEU A 89 -3.21 17.51 -2.40
C LEU A 89 -4.15 16.37 -1.98
N PRO A 90 -5.16 15.96 -2.78
CA PRO A 90 -5.97 14.80 -2.40
C PRO A 90 -5.21 13.47 -2.46
N ALA A 91 -4.03 13.40 -3.09
CA ALA A 91 -3.29 12.16 -3.26
C ALA A 91 -2.85 11.56 -1.92
N GLY A 92 -2.53 12.37 -0.91
CA GLY A 92 -2.17 11.90 0.43
C GLY A 92 -3.18 10.90 0.98
N TYR A 93 -4.44 11.32 1.09
CA TYR A 93 -5.53 10.48 1.59
C TYR A 93 -6.02 9.47 0.53
N LEU A 94 -6.31 9.92 -0.69
CA LEU A 94 -6.96 9.09 -1.70
C LEU A 94 -6.02 8.07 -2.34
N GLY A 95 -4.78 8.45 -2.60
CA GLY A 95 -3.79 7.54 -3.17
C GLY A 95 -3.42 6.44 -2.19
N SER A 96 -3.29 6.76 -0.89
CA SER A 96 -3.03 5.75 0.14
C SER A 96 -4.22 4.80 0.28
N SER A 97 -5.45 5.33 0.26
CA SER A 97 -6.67 4.51 0.23
C SER A 97 -6.74 3.58 -0.99
N LEU A 98 -6.34 4.07 -2.17
CA LEU A 98 -6.34 3.29 -3.42
C LEU A 98 -5.28 2.17 -3.38
N ILE A 99 -4.05 2.50 -2.96
CA ILE A 99 -2.98 1.51 -2.80
C ILE A 99 -3.39 0.44 -1.77
N GLY A 100 -3.97 0.88 -0.65
CA GLY A 100 -4.54 0.00 0.37
C GLY A 100 -5.61 -0.93 -0.21
N ALA A 101 -6.53 -0.41 -1.02
CA ALA A 101 -7.57 -1.21 -1.67
C ALA A 101 -6.99 -2.26 -2.64
N CYS A 102 -5.96 -1.90 -3.41
CA CYS A 102 -5.22 -2.84 -4.25
C CYS A 102 -4.58 -3.97 -3.44
N PHE A 103 -3.94 -3.64 -2.31
CA PHE A 103 -3.37 -4.65 -1.42
C PHE A 103 -4.43 -5.53 -0.75
N ILE A 104 -5.58 -4.96 -0.36
CA ILE A 104 -6.72 -5.75 0.15
C ILE A 104 -7.15 -6.76 -0.91
N ALA A 105 -7.37 -6.33 -2.16
CA ALA A 105 -7.76 -7.22 -3.25
C ALA A 105 -6.72 -8.34 -3.46
N CYS A 106 -5.43 -7.99 -3.51
CA CYS A 106 -4.35 -8.97 -3.63
C CYS A 106 -4.26 -9.95 -2.45
N GLY A 107 -4.69 -9.55 -1.25
CA GLY A 107 -4.74 -10.38 -0.04
C GLY A 107 -5.70 -11.58 -0.12
N PHE A 108 -6.59 -11.61 -1.12
CA PHE A 108 -7.49 -12.77 -1.34
C PHE A 108 -6.80 -13.94 -2.06
N ASN A 109 -5.60 -13.74 -2.63
CA ASN A 109 -4.88 -14.77 -3.37
C ASN A 109 -3.37 -14.74 -3.13
N THR A 110 -2.77 -15.92 -2.93
CA THR A 110 -1.33 -16.05 -2.65
C THR A 110 -0.44 -15.49 -3.77
N ASN A 111 -0.74 -15.78 -5.04
CA ASN A 111 0.07 -15.32 -6.17
C ASN A 111 -0.07 -13.81 -6.39
N ALA A 112 -1.29 -13.28 -6.26
CA ALA A 112 -1.52 -11.84 -6.28
C ALA A 112 -0.76 -11.13 -5.14
N SER A 113 -0.73 -11.72 -3.95
CA SER A 113 0.03 -11.21 -2.80
C SER A 113 1.55 -11.25 -3.02
N LYS A 114 2.08 -12.30 -3.67
CA LYS A 114 3.49 -12.35 -4.10
C LYS A 114 3.82 -11.18 -5.02
N VAL A 115 3.03 -10.96 -6.07
CA VAL A 115 3.21 -9.82 -6.99
C VAL A 115 3.10 -8.49 -6.24
N ALA A 116 2.08 -8.33 -5.41
CA ALA A 116 1.87 -7.14 -4.59
C ALA A 116 3.08 -6.82 -3.70
N SER A 117 3.70 -7.82 -3.09
CA SER A 117 4.89 -7.61 -2.27
C SER A 117 6.12 -7.16 -3.07
N LEU A 118 6.23 -7.56 -4.35
CA LEU A 118 7.27 -7.04 -5.26
C LEU A 118 7.00 -5.56 -5.61
N VAL A 119 5.74 -5.21 -5.85
CA VAL A 119 5.34 -3.80 -6.06
C VAL A 119 5.60 -2.97 -4.80
N MET A 120 5.31 -3.52 -3.62
CA MET A 120 5.63 -2.89 -2.33
C MET A 120 7.14 -2.66 -2.17
N ALA A 121 7.98 -3.64 -2.56
CA ALA A 121 9.43 -3.48 -2.55
C ALA A 121 9.89 -2.34 -3.47
N VAL A 122 9.28 -2.19 -4.66
CA VAL A 122 9.57 -1.05 -5.55
C VAL A 122 9.22 0.28 -4.88
N PHE A 123 8.07 0.38 -4.20
CA PHE A 123 7.72 1.58 -3.45
C PHE A 123 8.71 1.88 -2.31
N PHE A 124 9.18 0.87 -1.60
CA PHE A 124 10.21 1.03 -0.57
C PHE A 124 11.54 1.54 -1.14
N LEU A 125 11.98 1.04 -2.30
CA LEU A 125 13.19 1.52 -2.95
C LEU A 125 13.07 3.00 -3.35
N PHE A 126 11.94 3.39 -3.94
CA PHE A 126 11.66 4.79 -4.23
C PHE A 126 11.67 5.65 -2.95
N THR A 127 11.05 5.16 -1.87
CA THR A 127 11.03 5.87 -0.60
C THR A 127 12.45 6.08 -0.06
N LEU A 128 13.29 5.04 -0.06
CA LEU A 128 14.68 5.13 0.39
C LEU A 128 15.51 6.12 -0.42
N TRP A 129 15.25 6.24 -1.72
CA TRP A 129 15.95 7.20 -2.58
C TRP A 129 15.78 8.65 -2.08
N TRP A 130 14.54 9.05 -1.76
CA TRP A 130 14.23 10.40 -1.28
C TRP A 130 14.33 10.58 0.25
N ALA A 131 14.30 9.49 1.02
CA ALA A 131 14.46 9.48 2.48
C ALA A 131 15.90 9.20 2.94
N ARG A 132 16.89 9.36 2.06
CA ARG A 132 18.32 9.09 2.30
C ARG A 132 18.95 9.76 3.54
N LYS A 133 18.30 10.78 4.12
CA LYS A 133 18.78 11.49 5.32
C LYS A 133 18.08 11.06 6.62
N ASP A 134 17.00 10.28 6.53
CA ASP A 134 16.19 9.88 7.68
C ASP A 134 16.48 8.44 8.11
N TRP A 135 17.33 8.29 9.13
CA TRP A 135 17.68 6.99 9.70
C TRP A 135 16.46 6.16 10.13
N LEU A 136 15.41 6.79 10.66
CA LEU A 136 14.24 6.07 11.15
C LEU A 136 13.48 5.43 9.98
N THR A 137 13.30 6.19 8.88
CA THR A 137 12.74 5.64 7.64
C THR A 137 13.55 4.44 7.12
N TRP A 138 14.89 4.50 7.16
CA TRP A 138 15.74 3.37 6.79
C TRP A 138 15.49 2.13 7.65
N LEU A 139 15.53 2.28 8.98
CA LEU A 139 15.32 1.18 9.91
C LEU A 139 13.95 0.51 9.68
N LEU A 140 12.91 1.32 9.52
CA LEU A 140 11.55 0.83 9.36
C LEU A 140 11.33 0.15 8.00
N ILE A 141 11.87 0.71 6.90
CA ILE A 141 11.79 0.07 5.58
C ILE A 141 12.58 -1.24 5.56
N LEU A 142 13.77 -1.29 6.17
CA LEU A 142 14.55 -2.51 6.28
C LEU A 142 13.82 -3.56 7.12
N GLY A 143 13.21 -3.16 8.23
CA GLY A 143 12.37 -4.04 9.06
C GLY A 143 11.16 -4.58 8.30
N MET A 144 10.44 -3.72 7.58
CA MET A 144 9.28 -4.10 6.78
C MET A 144 9.66 -5.03 5.62
N SER A 145 10.78 -4.74 4.96
CA SER A 145 11.33 -5.57 3.88
C SER A 145 11.75 -6.94 4.43
N GLY A 146 12.43 -6.97 5.57
CA GLY A 146 12.79 -8.21 6.26
C GLY A 146 11.57 -9.05 6.64
N LEU A 147 10.52 -8.42 7.17
CA LEU A 147 9.26 -9.09 7.51
C LEU A 147 8.54 -9.63 6.26
N THR A 148 8.53 -8.86 5.17
CA THR A 148 7.97 -9.26 3.88
C THR A 148 8.69 -10.50 3.34
N VAL A 149 10.03 -10.48 3.34
CA VAL A 149 10.86 -11.62 2.91
C VAL A 149 10.62 -12.81 3.83
N LEU A 150 10.62 -12.63 5.15
CA LEU A 150 10.34 -13.71 6.11
C LEU A 150 9.00 -14.39 5.79
N PHE A 151 7.93 -13.61 5.65
CA PHE A 151 6.59 -14.14 5.38
C PHE A 151 6.42 -14.73 3.99
N TRP A 152 7.27 -14.37 3.03
CA TRP A 152 7.34 -15.05 1.73
C TRP A 152 7.70 -16.54 1.90
N PHE A 153 8.63 -16.86 2.82
CA PHE A 153 9.08 -18.24 3.06
C PHE A 153 8.13 -19.04 3.97
N VAL A 154 7.29 -18.39 4.77
CA VAL A 154 6.42 -19.07 5.74
C VAL A 154 5.15 -19.62 5.07
N GLY A 155 4.92 -20.92 5.23
CA GLY A 155 3.70 -21.59 4.75
C GLY A 155 3.49 -21.51 3.24
N GLY A 156 4.57 -21.40 2.45
CA GLY A 156 4.47 -21.25 0.98
C GLY A 156 3.90 -19.90 0.51
N GLY A 157 4.02 -18.86 1.32
CA GLY A 157 3.49 -17.52 1.03
C GLY A 157 2.10 -17.25 1.62
N ILE A 158 1.55 -18.18 2.42
CA ILE A 158 0.28 -17.96 3.14
C ILE A 158 0.43 -16.81 4.16
N ALA A 159 1.56 -16.76 4.88
CA ALA A 159 1.82 -15.65 5.81
C ALA A 159 1.93 -14.32 5.06
N LEU A 160 2.62 -14.31 3.91
CA LEU A 160 2.72 -13.13 3.05
C LEU A 160 1.34 -12.64 2.60
N ARG A 161 0.44 -13.56 2.23
CA ARG A 161 -0.93 -13.22 1.81
C ARG A 161 -1.68 -12.44 2.89
N TYR A 162 -1.66 -12.92 4.12
CA TYR A 162 -2.31 -12.24 5.24
C TYR A 162 -1.57 -10.96 5.64
N PHE A 163 -0.25 -10.91 5.48
CA PHE A 163 0.52 -9.70 5.70
C PHE A 163 0.21 -8.61 4.68
N VAL A 164 0.13 -8.92 3.38
CA VAL A 164 -0.30 -7.97 2.34
C VAL A 164 -1.73 -7.49 2.60
N LEU A 165 -2.63 -8.40 3.02
CA LEU A 165 -3.98 -8.02 3.46
C LEU A 165 -3.94 -7.04 4.63
N PHE A 166 -3.13 -7.32 5.66
CA PHE A 166 -2.94 -6.44 6.80
C PHE A 166 -2.43 -5.06 6.38
N ILE A 167 -1.40 -5.00 5.52
CA ILE A 167 -0.85 -3.74 5.00
C ILE A 167 -1.92 -2.95 4.23
N GLY A 168 -2.73 -3.64 3.42
CA GLY A 168 -3.84 -3.01 2.70
C GLY A 168 -4.90 -2.42 3.63
N VAL A 169 -5.36 -3.21 4.60
CA VAL A 169 -6.33 -2.76 5.62
C VAL A 169 -5.75 -1.61 6.44
N MET A 170 -4.51 -1.72 6.91
CA MET A 170 -3.79 -0.66 7.60
C MET A 170 -3.79 0.64 6.81
N SER A 171 -3.44 0.58 5.52
CA SER A 171 -3.35 1.77 4.67
C SER A 171 -4.70 2.44 4.43
N CYS A 172 -5.77 1.66 4.19
CA CYS A 172 -7.12 2.21 4.08
C CYS A 172 -7.62 2.79 5.41
N MET A 173 -7.46 2.07 6.53
CA MET A 173 -7.91 2.55 7.83
C MET A 173 -7.13 3.80 8.23
N TYR A 174 -5.83 3.85 7.95
CA TYR A 174 -5.02 5.04 8.17
C TYR A 174 -5.64 6.25 7.46
N ALA A 175 -5.83 6.16 6.14
CA ALA A 175 -6.38 7.26 5.36
C ALA A 175 -7.79 7.69 5.82
N LEU A 176 -8.64 6.75 6.23
CA LEU A 176 -9.97 7.08 6.77
C LEU A 176 -9.88 7.85 8.09
N TRP A 177 -9.05 7.37 9.03
CA TRP A 177 -8.88 8.02 10.32
C TRP A 177 -8.18 9.36 10.19
N ASP A 178 -7.17 9.47 9.33
CA ASP A 178 -6.42 10.70 9.06
C ASP A 178 -7.35 11.80 8.54
N VAL A 179 -8.24 11.48 7.59
CA VAL A 179 -9.26 12.43 7.12
C VAL A 179 -10.22 12.83 8.23
N VAL A 180 -10.69 11.89 9.05
CA VAL A 180 -11.59 12.18 10.17
C VAL A 180 -10.91 13.10 11.19
N ASP A 181 -9.69 12.76 11.60
CA ASP A 181 -8.95 13.46 12.64
C ASP A 181 -8.48 14.84 12.14
N ASP A 182 -8.04 14.99 10.89
CA ASP A 182 -7.49 16.27 10.40
C ASP A 182 -8.54 17.27 9.95
N THR A 183 -9.70 16.78 9.50
CA THR A 183 -10.71 17.61 8.84
C THR A 183 -12.04 17.67 9.58
N LEU A 184 -12.54 16.55 10.12
CA LEU A 184 -13.89 16.48 10.68
C LEU A 184 -13.92 16.72 12.19
N ALA A 185 -13.07 16.02 12.94
CA ALA A 185 -13.00 16.09 14.39
C ALA A 185 -12.33 17.38 14.89
N ARG A 186 -11.25 17.79 14.24
CA ARG A 186 -10.57 19.08 14.42
C ARG A 186 -10.22 19.65 13.05
N LYS A 187 -9.89 20.95 13.00
CA LYS A 187 -9.37 21.58 11.78
C LYS A 187 -7.87 21.73 11.92
N VAL A 188 -7.11 20.91 11.20
CA VAL A 188 -5.66 21.08 11.07
C VAL A 188 -5.40 22.01 9.88
N ASN A 189 -4.89 23.21 10.15
CA ASN A 189 -4.71 24.23 9.09
C ASN A 189 -3.61 23.85 8.08
N THR A 190 -2.71 22.93 8.43
CA THR A 190 -1.65 22.40 7.55
C THR A 190 -2.09 21.19 6.72
N SER A 191 -3.25 20.59 7.01
CA SER A 191 -3.72 19.40 6.28
C SER A 191 -3.95 19.68 4.80
N ASP A 192 -3.84 18.63 3.98
CA ASP A 192 -4.08 18.71 2.54
C ASP A 192 -5.45 19.32 2.22
N ALA A 193 -6.48 19.00 3.02
CA ALA A 193 -7.84 19.53 2.84
C ALA A 193 -7.94 21.03 3.16
N SER A 194 -7.21 21.50 4.17
CA SER A 194 -7.14 22.92 4.51
C SER A 194 -6.41 23.72 3.44
N VAL A 195 -5.26 23.22 2.97
CA VAL A 195 -4.50 23.85 1.88
C VAL A 195 -5.29 23.86 0.57
N PHE A 196 -6.03 22.78 0.29
CA PHE A 196 -6.89 22.70 -0.90
C PHE A 196 -8.04 23.71 -0.86
N ALA A 197 -8.71 23.84 0.29
CA ALA A 197 -9.78 24.80 0.48
C ALA A 197 -9.27 26.24 0.32
N GLU A 198 -8.11 26.56 0.90
CA GLU A 198 -7.49 27.88 0.77
C GLU A 198 -7.10 28.20 -0.68
N ARG A 199 -6.53 27.23 -1.40
CA ARG A 199 -6.04 27.42 -2.77
C ARG A 199 -7.16 27.57 -3.81
N TYR A 200 -8.23 26.80 -3.67
CA TYR A 200 -9.28 26.68 -4.70
C TYR A 200 -10.63 27.29 -4.32
N GLY A 201 -10.80 27.78 -3.08
CA GLY A 201 -11.82 28.77 -2.70
C GLY A 201 -13.29 28.38 -2.83
N CYS A 202 -13.64 27.11 -3.11
CA CYS A 202 -15.03 26.70 -3.38
C CYS A 202 -15.81 26.25 -2.14
N CYS A 203 -15.17 25.48 -1.24
CA CYS A 203 -15.81 24.91 -0.06
C CYS A 203 -14.84 24.89 1.14
N PRO A 204 -15.34 24.91 2.38
CA PRO A 204 -14.52 24.73 3.58
C PRO A 204 -13.77 23.38 3.56
N SER A 205 -12.64 23.30 4.27
CA SER A 205 -11.83 22.08 4.37
C SER A 205 -12.61 20.85 4.85
N LYS A 206 -13.61 21.05 5.73
CA LYS A 206 -14.51 19.99 6.18
C LYS A 206 -15.30 19.32 5.05
N VAL A 207 -15.73 20.09 4.05
CA VAL A 207 -16.51 19.57 2.92
C VAL A 207 -15.60 18.74 2.01
N TRP A 208 -14.41 19.24 1.70
CA TRP A 208 -13.41 18.49 0.91
C TRP A 208 -12.97 17.22 1.63
N GLY A 209 -12.69 17.31 2.93
CA GLY A 209 -12.41 16.16 3.78
C GLY A 209 -13.54 15.12 3.74
N PHE A 210 -14.80 15.52 3.89
CA PHE A 210 -15.93 14.61 3.79
C PHE A 210 -16.04 13.95 2.41
N VAL A 211 -15.86 14.70 1.31
CA VAL A 211 -15.86 14.12 -0.04
C VAL A 211 -14.75 13.08 -0.19
N TRP A 212 -13.55 13.37 0.27
CA TRP A 212 -12.42 12.43 0.19
C TRP A 212 -12.60 11.23 1.11
N LEU A 213 -13.24 11.40 2.26
CA LEU A 213 -13.62 10.30 3.15
C LEU A 213 -14.57 9.33 2.43
N VAL A 214 -15.60 9.84 1.75
CA VAL A 214 -16.52 9.00 0.96
C VAL A 214 -15.78 8.24 -0.13
N VAL A 215 -14.87 8.89 -0.86
CA VAL A 215 -14.06 8.22 -1.89
C VAL A 215 -13.15 7.15 -1.29
N ALA A 216 -12.53 7.40 -0.14
CA ALA A 216 -11.71 6.43 0.56
C ALA A 216 -12.51 5.19 0.99
N PHE A 217 -13.74 5.38 1.49
CA PHE A 217 -14.66 4.26 1.78
C PHE A 217 -15.03 3.46 0.53
N ILE A 218 -15.26 4.15 -0.60
CA ILE A 218 -15.52 3.49 -1.89
C ILE A 218 -14.31 2.64 -2.31
N PHE A 219 -13.09 3.16 -2.21
CA PHE A 219 -11.89 2.37 -2.52
C PHE A 219 -11.76 1.14 -1.62
N PHE A 220 -11.96 1.29 -0.31
CA PHE A 220 -11.96 0.16 0.62
C PHE A 220 -12.99 -0.91 0.20
N ALA A 221 -14.23 -0.51 -0.08
CA ALA A 221 -15.29 -1.41 -0.52
C ALA A 221 -14.94 -2.10 -1.85
N LEU A 222 -14.40 -1.36 -2.82
CA LEU A 222 -13.97 -1.89 -4.11
C LEU A 222 -12.82 -2.89 -3.95
N GLY A 223 -11.85 -2.65 -3.08
CA GLY A 223 -10.77 -3.60 -2.80
C GLY A 223 -11.30 -4.96 -2.33
N VAL A 224 -12.29 -4.94 -1.43
CA VAL A 224 -12.97 -6.15 -0.95
C VAL A 224 -13.79 -6.81 -2.07
N LEU A 225 -14.57 -6.04 -2.83
CA LEU A 225 -15.40 -6.56 -3.92
C LEU A 225 -14.56 -7.19 -5.04
N VAL A 226 -13.47 -6.54 -5.45
CA VAL A 226 -12.52 -7.09 -6.42
C VAL A 226 -11.92 -8.38 -5.87
N GLY A 227 -11.52 -8.41 -4.60
CA GLY A 227 -11.05 -9.62 -3.94
C GLY A 227 -12.07 -10.78 -4.01
N LEU A 228 -13.35 -10.48 -3.77
CA LEU A 228 -14.44 -11.45 -3.80
C LEU A 228 -14.75 -11.97 -5.20
N VAL A 229 -14.75 -11.10 -6.20
CA VAL A 229 -15.12 -11.46 -7.57
C VAL A 229 -13.95 -12.11 -8.33
N ALA A 230 -12.73 -11.60 -8.16
CA ALA A 230 -11.57 -12.04 -8.92
C ALA A 230 -10.94 -13.35 -8.39
N PHE A 231 -11.02 -13.62 -7.08
CA PHE A 231 -10.26 -14.71 -6.44
C PHE A 231 -11.16 -15.73 -5.74
N LYS A 232 -11.74 -16.65 -6.51
CA LYS A 232 -12.65 -17.72 -6.03
C LYS A 232 -11.97 -19.03 -5.65
N GLN A 233 -10.65 -19.11 -5.75
CA GLN A 233 -9.89 -20.33 -5.46
C GLN A 233 -9.94 -20.69 -3.96
N ASN A 234 -10.05 -21.98 -3.66
CA ASN A 234 -9.90 -22.49 -2.29
C ASN A 234 -8.43 -22.60 -1.88
N VAL A 235 -8.16 -22.95 -0.61
CA VAL A 235 -6.80 -23.01 -0.05
C VAL A 235 -5.91 -23.99 -0.82
N GLU A 236 -6.44 -25.15 -1.20
CA GLU A 236 -5.71 -26.20 -1.90
C GLU A 236 -5.33 -25.77 -3.32
N GLN A 237 -6.26 -25.15 -4.05
CA GLN A 237 -6.03 -24.58 -5.37
C GLN A 237 -4.98 -23.46 -5.30
N GLN A 238 -5.12 -22.51 -4.35
CA GLN A 238 -4.14 -21.44 -4.20
C GLN A 238 -2.74 -21.97 -3.87
N LYS A 239 -2.65 -23.06 -3.10
CA LYS A 239 -1.37 -23.71 -2.79
C LYS A 239 -0.75 -24.38 -4.02
N ALA A 240 -1.56 -25.06 -4.83
CA ALA A 240 -1.11 -25.65 -6.09
C ALA A 240 -0.63 -24.58 -7.08
N ASP A 241 -1.41 -23.51 -7.26
CA ASP A 241 -1.08 -22.38 -8.12
C ASP A 241 0.20 -21.67 -7.66
N ALA A 242 0.39 -21.52 -6.35
CA ALA A 242 1.58 -20.88 -5.77
C ALA A 242 2.85 -21.72 -5.86
N ALA A 243 2.73 -23.04 -6.02
CA ALA A 243 3.87 -23.91 -6.28
C ALA A 243 4.40 -23.75 -7.71
N GLY A 244 3.52 -23.44 -8.68
CA GLY A 244 3.90 -23.20 -10.08
C GLY A 244 4.34 -21.76 -10.38
N PHE A 245 3.96 -20.78 -9.56
CA PHE A 245 4.21 -19.36 -9.80
C PHE A 245 5.14 -18.74 -8.75
N ILE A 246 6.34 -18.35 -9.20
CA ILE A 246 7.43 -17.81 -8.37
C ILE A 246 7.59 -18.65 -7.09
N PRO A 247 8.01 -19.92 -7.21
CA PRO A 247 8.10 -20.82 -6.07
C PRO A 247 9.07 -20.28 -5.04
N VAL A 248 8.81 -20.61 -3.78
CA VAL A 248 9.73 -20.29 -2.69
C VAL A 248 11.05 -21.03 -2.96
N PRO A 249 12.20 -20.32 -3.07
CA PRO A 249 13.48 -20.97 -3.28
C PRO A 249 13.73 -22.00 -2.19
N THR A 250 13.97 -23.25 -2.57
CA THR A 250 14.43 -24.28 -1.63
C THR A 250 15.95 -24.31 -1.64
N LEU A 251 16.59 -24.81 -0.58
CA LEU A 251 18.06 -24.97 -0.52
C LEU A 251 18.63 -25.76 -1.73
N LYS A 252 17.81 -26.60 -2.39
CA LYS A 252 18.17 -27.32 -3.62
C LYS A 252 18.12 -26.47 -4.89
N SER A 253 17.30 -25.41 -4.95
CA SER A 253 17.19 -24.50 -6.10
C SER A 253 18.11 -23.28 -5.99
N ALA A 254 18.57 -22.93 -4.78
CA ALA A 254 19.50 -21.82 -4.56
C ALA A 254 20.95 -22.13 -4.99
N GLY A 255 21.33 -23.41 -5.09
CA GLY A 255 22.70 -23.83 -5.43
C GLY A 255 23.05 -23.79 -6.92
N THR A 256 22.09 -23.58 -7.83
CA THR A 256 22.32 -23.74 -9.29
C THR A 256 22.18 -22.47 -10.13
N SER A 257 21.97 -21.29 -9.54
CA SER A 257 21.78 -20.05 -10.33
C SER A 257 22.57 -18.82 -9.89
N VAL A 258 23.44 -18.92 -8.88
CA VAL A 258 24.30 -17.79 -8.43
C VAL A 258 25.65 -17.77 -9.17
N ILE A 259 25.63 -17.96 -10.49
CA ILE A 259 26.72 -17.50 -11.35
C ILE A 259 26.11 -16.36 -12.17
N PRO A 260 26.44 -15.08 -11.90
CA PRO A 260 25.91 -13.98 -12.67
C PRO A 260 26.33 -14.18 -14.12
N ASN A 261 25.36 -14.38 -15.01
CA ASN A 261 25.62 -14.31 -16.43
C ASN A 261 26.00 -12.85 -16.70
N SER A 262 27.28 -12.60 -17.00
CA SER A 262 27.91 -11.27 -17.02
C SER A 262 27.12 -10.22 -17.80
N ARG A 263 26.33 -10.64 -18.80
CA ARG A 263 25.45 -9.81 -19.62
C ARG A 263 24.29 -9.14 -18.85
N ALA A 264 23.74 -9.77 -17.81
CA ALA A 264 22.66 -9.20 -17.00
C ALA A 264 23.18 -8.08 -16.08
N ALA A 265 24.41 -8.22 -15.56
CA ALA A 265 25.06 -7.18 -14.78
C ALA A 265 25.34 -5.92 -15.62
N TRP A 266 25.74 -6.09 -16.88
CA TRP A 266 25.92 -4.96 -17.81
C TRP A 266 24.62 -4.25 -18.17
N ALA A 267 23.50 -4.97 -18.30
CA ALA A 267 22.20 -4.37 -18.58
C ALA A 267 21.68 -3.50 -17.43
N VAL A 268 21.90 -3.93 -16.18
CA VAL A 268 21.53 -3.15 -14.98
C VAL A 268 22.41 -1.92 -14.84
N ALA A 269 23.71 -2.02 -15.13
CA ALA A 269 24.62 -0.88 -15.13
C ALA A 269 24.28 0.16 -16.23
N LEU A 270 23.86 -0.29 -17.40
CA LEU A 270 23.40 0.59 -18.49
C LEU A 270 22.09 1.30 -18.14
N LEU A 271 21.13 0.61 -17.51
CA LEU A 271 19.88 1.23 -17.04
C LEU A 271 20.12 2.25 -15.92
N ALA A 272 21.06 1.98 -15.01
CA ALA A 272 21.46 2.93 -13.97
C ALA A 272 22.16 4.17 -14.57
N GLY A 273 23.02 3.99 -15.57
CA GLY A 273 23.71 5.10 -16.24
C GLY A 273 22.79 5.98 -17.09
N VAL A 274 21.76 5.40 -17.72
CA VAL A 274 20.75 6.19 -18.47
C VAL A 274 19.87 7.00 -17.52
N LEU A 275 19.64 6.52 -16.29
CA LEU A 275 18.89 7.26 -15.26
C LEU A 275 19.69 8.45 -14.71
N GLU A 276 21.03 8.35 -14.62
CA GLU A 276 21.90 9.46 -14.24
C GLU A 276 22.00 10.55 -15.32
N LEU A 277 21.81 10.20 -16.59
CA LEU A 277 21.85 11.14 -17.72
C LEU A 277 20.53 11.90 -17.95
N LEU A 278 19.45 11.53 -17.25
CA LEU A 278 18.12 12.14 -17.35
C LEU A 278 17.72 12.98 -16.12
N LEU A 279 18.62 13.15 -15.14
CA LEU A 279 18.49 14.02 -13.96
C LEU A 279 19.33 15.30 -14.10
#